data_AF-A0A813IPW0-F1
#
_entry.id   AF-A0A813IPW0-F1
#
_cell.length_a   1.000
_cell.length_b   1.000
_cell.length_c   1.000
_cell.angle_alpha   90.00
_cell.angle_beta   90.00
_cell.angle_gamma   90.00
#
_symmetry.space_group_name_H-M   'P 1'
#
loop_
_entity.id
_entity.type
_entity.pdbx_description
1 polymer ?
#
loop_
_entity_poly.entity_id
_entity_poly.type
_entity_poly.pdbx_seq_one_letter_code
_entity_poly.pdbx_strand_id
1 'polypeptide(L)'
;KGYPERQQALLAIGASQDAEQVRDLCALAWDPEEIVFNEKILPALEWYKCEFGHLLIPPAYVLPESFNHNNNKNNSSSNNNSNNRVMRMLRGFNLGGAVIQILCQKAYVAGRPDRQKSLHELGFIWEPQDIIFSQQLLPALQMFRDLHGHLDNPARFVMQDSPDMPVLLKGLKLGNMVNRIRSSKYLVKNEADRLHALGQLGFVWDSEEFNFQELIFPALEWYRQEFGTLLVPLEYELPESDPLPKLLWGFKLGAAVNEIRHRQDSVKGRPDRQKVLEELGLICEATPDREKSMNELGLVGNPQDFIFTQQLLPALRMFKDRHGHSNVPVRFVIQYSTDMPVLLRGFQLGRVVSQIRSSKYLVKNETGRLHALDELGFVWNSEEFNFQELMVPALEWYRREFGNLSVPILYELPESDPVPKLLWGFKLGAAVNKIRSRQGYVKGRPDRQKVLDELGFICEAAPVREKSMNKLGLCGNSQDITFTEQLLPALRMFKDWFGHLDIPVRFTMPESQNIPTLLQ
;
A
#
# COMPACT_ATOMS: atom_id res chain seq x y z
N LYS A 1 -6.97 56.09 23.91
CA LYS A 1 -6.13 56.26 25.13
C LYS A 1 -4.77 55.67 24.80
N GLY A 2 -3.69 56.45 24.90
CA GLY A 2 -2.32 56.03 24.51
C GLY A 2 -1.67 56.91 23.43
N TYR A 3 -2.47 57.66 22.68
CA TYR A 3 -2.01 58.57 21.62
C TYR A 3 -2.36 60.00 22.02
N PRO A 4 -1.42 60.76 22.64
CA PRO A 4 -1.68 62.10 23.15
C PRO A 4 -2.11 63.05 22.02
N GLU A 5 -1.53 62.91 20.83
CA GLU A 5 -1.87 63.70 19.64
C GLU A 5 -3.31 63.46 19.18
N ARG A 6 -3.77 62.21 19.17
CA ARG A 6 -5.16 61.85 18.85
C ARG A 6 -6.16 62.31 19.91
N GLN A 7 -5.78 62.26 21.19
CA GLN A 7 -6.61 62.79 22.27
C GLN A 7 -6.72 64.32 22.18
N GLN A 8 -5.62 65.00 21.86
CA GLN A 8 -5.61 66.44 21.61
C GLN A 8 -6.42 66.81 20.37
N ALA A 9 -6.31 66.05 19.27
CA ALA A 9 -7.10 66.25 18.06
C ALA A 9 -8.61 66.05 18.33
N LEU A 10 -9.01 65.01 19.06
CA LEU A 10 -10.41 64.77 19.45
C LEU A 10 -10.97 65.87 20.36
N LEU A 11 -10.16 66.39 21.28
CA LEU A 11 -10.53 67.53 22.11
C LEU A 11 -10.65 68.82 21.27
N ALA A 12 -9.76 69.02 20.30
CA ALA A 12 -9.76 70.16 19.40
C ALA A 12 -10.93 70.14 18.41
N ILE A 13 -11.37 68.97 17.95
CA ILE A 13 -12.58 68.80 17.12
C ILE A 13 -13.82 69.31 17.84
N GLY A 14 -13.95 69.02 19.14
CA GLY A 14 -15.09 69.48 19.95
C GLY A 14 -15.09 70.99 20.25
N ALA A 15 -13.95 71.66 20.05
CA ALA A 15 -13.75 73.07 20.37
C ALA A 15 -13.74 73.99 19.13
N SER A 16 -13.57 73.45 17.92
CA SER A 16 -13.51 74.24 16.68
C SER A 16 -14.89 74.43 16.05
N GLN A 17 -15.17 75.65 15.57
CA GLN A 17 -16.37 76.01 14.80
C GLN A 17 -16.10 76.08 13.29
N ASP A 18 -14.85 75.88 12.87
CA ASP A 18 -14.43 75.94 11.47
C ASP A 18 -14.51 74.55 10.83
N ALA A 19 -15.35 74.41 9.80
CA ALA A 19 -15.60 73.14 9.13
C ALA A 19 -14.36 72.56 8.43
N GLU A 20 -13.44 73.40 7.95
CA GLU A 20 -12.21 72.96 7.28
C GLU A 20 -11.19 72.46 8.31
N GLN A 21 -11.05 73.19 9.42
CA GLN A 21 -10.22 72.78 10.55
C GLN A 21 -10.74 71.50 11.23
N VAL A 22 -12.05 71.36 11.39
CA VAL A 22 -12.68 70.13 11.91
C VAL A 22 -12.44 68.96 10.97
N ARG A 23 -12.47 69.16 9.64
CA ARG A 23 -12.17 68.11 8.66
C ARG A 23 -10.72 67.65 8.77
N ASP A 24 -9.77 68.57 8.85
CA ASP A 24 -8.35 68.25 8.97
C ASP A 24 -8.02 67.57 10.30
N LEU A 25 -8.60 68.05 11.40
CA LEU A 25 -8.46 67.42 12.72
C LEU A 25 -9.14 66.04 12.76
N CYS A 26 -10.27 65.84 12.08
CA CYS A 26 -10.91 64.53 11.91
C CYS A 26 -10.00 63.58 11.14
N ALA A 27 -9.36 64.03 10.06
CA ALA A 27 -8.39 63.22 9.30
C ALA A 27 -7.16 62.84 10.17
N LEU A 28 -6.72 63.74 11.05
CA LEU A 28 -5.62 63.48 12.01
C LEU A 28 -6.04 62.55 13.15
N ALA A 29 -7.29 62.64 13.60
CA ALA A 29 -7.83 61.82 14.68
C ALA A 29 -8.25 60.41 14.23
N TRP A 30 -8.61 60.27 12.95
CA TRP A 30 -9.14 59.04 12.35
C TRP A 30 -8.28 58.65 11.14
N ASP A 31 -7.01 58.31 11.39
CA ASP A 31 -6.19 57.61 10.40
C ASP A 31 -6.77 56.19 10.20
N PRO A 32 -7.38 55.88 9.04
CA PRO A 32 -7.98 54.57 8.79
C PRO A 32 -6.94 53.45 8.86
N GLU A 33 -5.69 53.73 8.51
CA GLU A 33 -4.59 52.77 8.58
C GLU A 33 -4.16 52.47 10.01
N GLU A 34 -4.27 53.44 10.93
CA GLU A 34 -4.00 53.25 12.36
C GLU A 34 -5.01 52.29 12.98
N ILE A 35 -6.29 52.45 12.65
CA ILE A 35 -7.34 51.55 13.11
C ILE A 35 -7.12 50.15 12.55
N VAL A 36 -6.81 50.01 11.26
CA VAL A 36 -6.55 48.69 10.66
C VAL A 36 -5.31 48.03 11.29
N PHE A 37 -4.22 48.76 11.50
CA PHE A 37 -3.00 48.19 12.05
C PHE A 37 -3.16 47.78 13.52
N ASN A 38 -3.62 48.68 14.39
CA ASN A 38 -3.68 48.44 15.83
C ASN A 38 -4.88 47.59 16.26
N GLU A 39 -6.04 47.74 15.61
CA GLU A 39 -7.27 47.02 16.02
C GLU A 39 -7.47 45.72 15.23
N LYS A 40 -6.79 45.53 14.09
CA LYS A 40 -6.92 44.31 13.27
C LYS A 40 -5.63 43.53 13.11
N ILE A 41 -4.58 44.15 12.56
CA ILE A 41 -3.35 43.43 12.21
C ILE A 41 -2.60 42.94 13.47
N LEU A 42 -2.29 43.83 14.41
CA LEU A 42 -1.52 43.50 15.60
C LEU A 42 -2.19 42.40 16.45
N PRO A 43 -3.50 42.48 16.79
CA PRO A 43 -4.14 41.45 17.60
C PRO A 43 -4.29 40.11 16.85
N ALA A 44 -4.45 40.15 15.52
CA ALA A 44 -4.47 38.95 14.70
C ALA A 44 -3.10 38.25 14.64
N LEU A 45 -1.99 39.01 14.59
CA LEU A 45 -0.63 38.47 14.67
C LEU A 45 -0.34 37.86 16.05
N GLU A 46 -0.71 38.54 17.14
CA GLU A 46 -0.57 38.02 18.51
C GLU A 46 -1.30 36.70 18.68
N TRP A 47 -2.55 36.64 18.22
CA TRP A 47 -3.34 35.41 18.27
C TRP A 47 -2.70 34.29 17.44
N TYR A 48 -2.27 34.58 16.21
CA TYR A 48 -1.63 33.57 15.35
C TYR A 48 -0.36 33.02 15.99
N LYS A 49 0.46 33.89 16.61
CA LYS A 49 1.63 33.48 17.38
C LYS A 49 1.28 32.62 18.58
N CYS A 50 0.18 32.91 19.28
CA CYS A 50 -0.27 32.10 20.42
C CYS A 50 -0.79 30.72 19.98
N GLU A 51 -1.51 30.65 18.86
CA GLU A 51 -2.11 29.40 18.35
C GLU A 51 -1.06 28.48 17.72
N PHE A 52 -0.17 29.03 16.88
CA PHE A 52 0.78 28.23 16.07
C PHE A 52 2.22 28.30 16.59
N GLY A 53 2.52 29.16 17.56
CA GLY A 53 3.87 29.34 18.11
C GLY A 53 4.86 30.07 17.19
N HIS A 54 4.46 30.46 15.99
CA HIS A 54 5.30 31.11 14.98
C HIS A 54 4.54 32.18 14.18
N LEU A 55 5.25 33.05 13.45
CA LEU A 55 4.66 34.11 12.61
C LEU A 55 4.79 33.87 11.09
N LEU A 56 5.10 32.65 10.67
CA LEU A 56 4.97 32.24 9.26
C LEU A 56 3.50 32.08 8.88
N ILE A 57 2.92 33.15 8.31
CA ILE A 57 1.49 33.20 7.95
C ILE A 57 1.33 32.92 6.44
N PRO A 58 0.52 31.93 6.04
CA PRO A 58 0.25 31.66 4.64
C PRO A 58 -0.38 32.87 3.92
N PRO A 59 -0.04 33.13 2.64
CA PRO A 59 -0.59 34.22 1.84
C PRO A 59 -2.12 34.34 1.82
N ALA A 60 -2.81 33.20 1.85
CA ALA A 60 -4.26 33.11 1.80
C ALA A 60 -4.89 32.85 3.18
N TYR A 61 -4.13 33.04 4.26
CA TYR A 61 -4.62 32.75 5.60
C TYR A 61 -5.70 33.75 6.02
N VAL A 62 -6.88 33.23 6.29
CA VAL A 62 -8.04 33.96 6.78
C VAL A 62 -8.37 33.44 8.18
N LEU A 63 -8.61 34.36 9.12
CA LEU A 63 -8.95 33.97 10.48
C LEU A 63 -10.29 33.20 10.49
N PRO A 64 -10.38 32.03 11.15
CA PRO A 64 -11.55 31.16 11.12
C PRO A 64 -12.79 31.85 11.70
N GLU A 65 -13.99 31.49 11.24
CA GLU A 65 -15.24 32.09 11.74
C GLU A 65 -15.57 31.70 13.19
N SER A 66 -15.08 30.54 13.64
CA SER A 66 -15.20 30.03 15.01
C SER A 66 -14.26 30.72 16.01
N PHE A 67 -13.72 31.89 15.66
CA PHE A 67 -12.81 32.70 16.47
C PHE A 67 -13.44 33.05 17.83
N ASN A 68 -13.06 32.30 18.87
CA ASN A 68 -13.40 32.50 20.28
C ASN A 68 -12.19 32.07 21.11
N HIS A 69 -11.64 32.97 21.90
CA HIS A 69 -10.58 32.59 22.84
C HIS A 69 -11.19 32.23 24.20
N ASN A 70 -11.15 30.95 24.56
CA ASN A 70 -11.28 30.49 25.94
C ASN A 70 -9.90 30.02 26.42
N ASN A 71 -8.95 30.94 26.59
CA ASN A 71 -7.63 30.59 27.12
C ASN A 71 -7.04 31.73 27.96
N ASN A 72 -7.74 32.10 29.03
CA ASN A 72 -7.09 32.75 30.17
C ASN A 72 -7.46 32.02 31.46
N LYS A 73 -6.73 30.93 31.76
CA LYS A 73 -6.45 30.61 33.16
C LYS A 73 -5.43 31.65 33.63
N ASN A 74 -5.88 32.57 34.48
CA ASN A 74 -5.11 33.61 35.19
C ASN A 74 -5.06 34.99 34.49
N ASN A 75 -6.12 35.79 34.60
CA ASN A 75 -6.07 37.14 35.22
C ASN A 75 -7.36 37.96 35.05
N SER A 76 -7.85 38.47 36.19
CA SER A 76 -8.61 39.71 36.46
C SER A 76 -9.74 40.16 35.51
N SER A 77 -10.95 40.13 36.07
CA SER A 77 -12.29 40.30 35.50
C SER A 77 -12.71 41.69 34.97
N SER A 78 -11.80 42.55 34.48
CA SER A 78 -12.18 43.90 33.99
C SER A 78 -11.97 44.17 32.49
N ASN A 79 -11.28 43.31 31.73
CA ASN A 79 -10.95 43.58 30.32
C ASN A 79 -11.70 42.71 29.28
N ASN A 80 -12.66 41.90 29.73
CA ASN A 80 -13.32 40.89 28.89
C ASN A 80 -14.23 41.48 27.79
N ASN A 81 -14.84 42.66 28.00
CA ASN A 81 -15.75 43.25 27.01
C ASN A 81 -15.04 43.86 25.80
N SER A 82 -13.89 44.52 26.01
CA SER A 82 -13.09 45.15 24.95
C SER A 82 -12.46 44.09 24.05
N ASN A 83 -11.87 43.05 24.66
CA ASN A 83 -11.27 41.93 23.95
C ASN A 83 -12.33 41.18 23.12
N ASN A 84 -13.52 40.92 23.66
CA ASN A 84 -14.61 40.27 22.92
C ASN A 84 -15.09 41.10 21.70
N ARG A 85 -14.97 42.43 21.74
CA ARG A 85 -15.34 43.30 20.62
C ARG A 85 -14.31 43.24 19.49
N VAL A 86 -13.02 43.37 19.82
CA VAL A 86 -11.91 43.26 18.85
C VAL A 86 -11.96 41.89 18.15
N MET A 87 -12.17 40.82 18.92
CA MET A 87 -12.20 39.45 18.41
C MET A 87 -13.37 39.18 17.45
N ARG A 88 -14.54 39.82 17.63
CA ARG A 88 -15.64 39.74 16.64
C ARG A 88 -15.29 40.41 15.31
N MET A 89 -14.52 41.49 15.35
CA MET A 89 -14.12 42.25 14.14
C MET A 89 -13.03 41.54 13.32
N LEU A 90 -12.33 40.57 13.92
CA LEU A 90 -11.26 39.80 13.28
C LEU A 90 -11.76 38.58 12.50
N ARG A 91 -13.03 38.20 12.63
CA ARG A 91 -13.61 37.05 11.94
C ARG A 91 -13.57 37.26 10.42
N GLY A 92 -13.03 36.28 9.69
CA GLY A 92 -12.89 36.38 8.24
C GLY A 92 -11.84 37.41 7.77
N PHE A 93 -11.03 37.97 8.68
CA PHE A 93 -9.95 38.88 8.31
C PHE A 93 -8.85 38.13 7.56
N ASN A 94 -8.47 38.62 6.39
CA ASN A 94 -7.37 38.09 5.59
C ASN A 94 -6.02 38.59 6.12
N LEU A 95 -5.54 37.95 7.19
CA LEU A 95 -4.24 38.28 7.79
C LEU A 95 -3.09 37.98 6.82
N GLY A 96 -3.17 36.90 6.03
CA GLY A 96 -2.14 36.58 5.04
C GLY A 96 -1.92 37.69 4.01
N GLY A 97 -3.02 38.27 3.51
CA GLY A 97 -2.98 39.42 2.61
C GLY A 97 -2.39 40.67 3.27
N ALA A 98 -2.75 40.95 4.53
CA ALA A 98 -2.20 42.08 5.28
C ALA A 98 -0.68 41.94 5.52
N VAL A 99 -0.21 40.74 5.84
CA VAL A 99 1.22 40.44 5.99
C VAL A 99 1.96 40.65 4.67
N ILE A 100 1.39 40.21 3.54
CA ILE A 100 1.98 40.45 2.22
C ILE A 100 2.07 41.96 1.91
N GLN A 101 1.04 42.73 2.24
CA GLN A 101 1.08 44.19 2.06
C GLN A 101 2.21 44.83 2.89
N ILE A 102 2.41 44.38 4.13
CA ILE A 102 3.52 44.84 4.98
C ILE A 102 4.88 44.45 4.36
N LEU A 103 5.04 43.21 3.92
CA LEU A 103 6.30 42.70 3.37
C LEU A 103 6.65 43.32 2.01
N CYS A 104 5.70 43.39 1.08
CA CYS A 104 5.96 43.82 -0.30
C CYS A 104 5.86 45.33 -0.49
N GLN A 105 4.95 46.01 0.21
CA GLN A 105 4.65 47.43 -0.01
C GLN A 105 5.08 48.32 1.14
N LYS A 106 5.58 47.73 2.26
CA LYS A 106 5.77 48.44 3.53
C LYS A 106 4.51 49.17 3.99
N ALA A 107 3.34 48.68 3.56
CA ALA A 107 2.05 49.25 3.90
C ALA A 107 1.89 49.27 5.42
N TYR A 108 1.23 50.29 5.96
CA TYR A 108 1.07 50.53 7.39
C TYR A 108 2.37 50.83 8.16
N VAL A 109 3.56 50.59 7.63
CA VAL A 109 4.82 50.61 8.40
C VAL A 109 5.83 51.64 7.85
N ALA A 110 5.62 52.12 6.63
CA ALA A 110 6.42 53.20 6.04
C ALA A 110 6.29 54.49 6.86
N GLY A 111 7.42 55.06 7.29
CA GLY A 111 7.45 56.33 8.05
C GLY A 111 6.90 56.26 9.48
N ARG A 112 6.58 55.05 10.00
CA ARG A 112 5.99 54.82 11.34
C ARG A 112 6.89 53.89 12.18
N PRO A 113 7.89 54.43 12.91
CA PRO A 113 8.84 53.62 13.67
C PRO A 113 8.22 52.93 14.90
N ASP A 114 7.13 53.48 15.43
CA ASP A 114 6.30 52.89 16.47
C ASP A 114 5.75 51.52 16.03
N ARG A 115 5.23 51.43 14.81
CA ARG A 115 4.67 50.17 14.26
C ARG A 115 5.77 49.16 13.94
N GLN A 116 6.93 49.61 13.47
CA GLN A 116 8.12 48.76 13.29
C GLN A 116 8.57 48.15 14.62
N LYS A 117 8.60 48.95 15.68
CA LYS A 117 8.96 48.50 17.03
C LYS A 117 7.97 47.47 17.55
N SER A 118 6.67 47.69 17.43
CA SER A 118 5.66 46.70 17.84
C SER A 118 5.79 45.38 17.08
N LEU A 119 6.03 45.42 15.76
CA LEU A 119 6.28 44.20 14.97
C LEU A 119 7.58 43.51 15.38
N HIS A 120 8.63 44.28 15.69
CA HIS A 120 9.90 43.73 16.16
C HIS A 120 9.75 43.04 17.53
N GLU A 121 9.04 43.66 18.48
CA GLU A 121 8.73 43.08 19.80
C GLU A 121 7.90 41.79 19.68
N LEU A 122 7.00 41.71 18.68
CA LEU A 122 6.27 40.48 18.37
C LEU A 122 7.14 39.40 17.70
N GLY A 123 8.32 39.73 17.19
CA GLY A 123 9.18 38.82 16.43
C GLY A 123 8.70 38.59 15.00
N PHE A 124 8.13 39.62 14.37
CA PHE A 124 7.63 39.57 12.99
C PHE A 124 8.75 39.20 12.01
N ILE A 125 8.44 38.28 11.09
CA ILE A 125 9.40 37.74 10.14
C ILE A 125 9.40 38.60 8.87
N TRP A 126 10.45 39.40 8.71
CA TRP A 126 10.65 40.26 7.53
C TRP A 126 11.12 39.47 6.30
N GLU A 127 11.84 38.38 6.51
CA GLU A 127 12.35 37.53 5.46
C GLU A 127 11.85 36.08 5.65
N PRO A 128 10.61 35.78 5.23
CA PRO A 128 10.04 34.44 5.39
C PRO A 128 10.89 33.33 4.76
N GLN A 129 11.65 33.66 3.71
CA GLN A 129 12.52 32.73 2.99
C GLN A 129 13.61 32.14 3.91
N ASP A 130 14.16 32.92 4.86
CA ASP A 130 15.18 32.44 5.80
C ASP A 130 14.61 31.41 6.77
N ILE A 131 13.42 31.66 7.29
CA ILE A 131 12.76 30.74 8.23
C ILE A 131 12.29 29.48 7.48
N ILE A 132 11.75 29.61 6.26
CA ILE A 132 11.41 28.46 5.42
C ILE A 132 12.65 27.62 5.14
N PHE A 133 13.79 28.24 4.84
CA PHE A 133 15.02 27.50 4.58
C PHE A 133 15.57 26.82 5.84
N SER A 134 15.78 27.58 6.91
CA SER A 134 16.47 27.12 8.13
C SER A 134 15.61 26.27 9.06
N GLN A 135 14.31 26.59 9.20
CA GLN A 135 13.42 25.96 10.18
C GLN A 135 12.42 24.97 9.55
N GLN A 136 12.26 24.97 8.21
CA GLN A 136 11.44 23.97 7.52
C GLN A 136 12.27 23.05 6.64
N LEU A 137 12.98 23.60 5.64
CA LEU A 137 13.66 22.79 4.63
C LEU A 137 14.81 21.96 5.21
N LEU A 138 15.77 22.57 5.89
CA LEU A 138 16.94 21.83 6.40
C LEU A 138 16.56 20.73 7.40
N PRO A 139 15.70 20.98 8.42
CA PRO A 139 15.31 19.93 9.35
C PRO A 139 14.48 18.84 8.67
N ALA A 140 13.61 19.19 7.71
CA ALA A 140 12.83 18.20 6.97
C ALA A 140 13.71 17.30 6.09
N LEU A 141 14.75 17.85 5.45
CA LEU A 141 15.73 17.08 4.70
C LEU A 141 16.56 16.17 5.62
N GLN A 142 17.00 16.67 6.79
CA GLN A 142 17.72 15.86 7.78
C GLN A 142 16.87 14.67 8.24
N MET A 143 15.63 14.89 8.66
CA MET A 143 14.71 13.82 9.05
C MET A 143 14.47 12.82 7.91
N PHE A 144 14.33 13.30 6.68
CA PHE A 144 14.16 12.42 5.52
C PHE A 144 15.40 11.56 5.29
N ARG A 145 16.60 12.15 5.37
CA ARG A 145 17.88 11.43 5.23
C ARG A 145 18.05 10.39 6.33
N ASP A 146 17.71 10.73 7.57
CA ASP A 146 17.87 9.80 8.69
C ASP A 146 16.92 8.59 8.56
N LEU A 147 15.75 8.78 7.94
CA LEU A 147 14.78 7.71 7.69
C LEU A 147 15.13 6.86 6.46
N HIS A 148 15.54 7.49 5.35
CA HIS A 148 15.70 6.83 4.05
C HIS A 148 17.16 6.57 3.66
N GLY A 149 18.12 7.19 4.34
CA GLY A 149 19.56 7.12 4.01
C GLY A 149 19.97 7.99 2.81
N HIS A 150 19.04 8.60 2.08
CA HIS A 150 19.30 9.43 0.90
C HIS A 150 18.42 10.69 0.87
N LEU A 151 18.75 11.62 -0.04
CA LEU A 151 18.02 12.88 -0.25
C LEU A 151 17.33 12.98 -1.62
N ASP A 152 17.09 11.85 -2.28
CA ASP A 152 16.19 11.83 -3.43
C ASP A 152 14.71 11.78 -3.01
N ASN A 153 14.13 12.95 -2.75
CA ASN A 153 12.76 13.07 -2.26
C ASN A 153 11.72 12.83 -3.38
N PRO A 154 10.73 11.95 -3.18
CA PRO A 154 9.63 11.79 -4.11
C PRO A 154 8.85 13.09 -4.32
N ALA A 155 8.43 13.36 -5.56
CA ALA A 155 7.79 14.62 -5.95
C ALA A 155 6.57 15.02 -5.08
N ARG A 156 5.80 14.04 -4.61
CA ARG A 156 4.59 14.25 -3.80
C ARG A 156 4.78 13.91 -2.32
N PHE A 157 6.02 13.81 -1.85
CA PHE A 157 6.31 13.48 -0.46
C PHE A 157 5.79 14.58 0.49
N VAL A 158 5.08 14.15 1.52
CA VAL A 158 4.53 14.99 2.59
C VAL A 158 5.00 14.44 3.92
N MET A 159 5.53 15.32 4.77
CA MET A 159 5.92 14.98 6.14
C MET A 159 4.69 14.49 6.92
N GLN A 160 4.75 13.25 7.41
CA GLN A 160 3.68 12.65 8.22
C GLN A 160 3.78 13.07 9.69
N ASP A 161 2.65 13.32 10.33
CA ASP A 161 2.59 13.72 11.73
C ASP A 161 3.29 12.71 12.65
N SER A 162 4.29 13.16 13.40
CA SER A 162 5.01 12.40 14.41
C SER A 162 5.12 13.21 15.70
N PRO A 163 5.01 12.60 16.90
CA PRO A 163 5.06 13.32 18.17
C PRO A 163 6.34 14.14 18.37
N ASP A 164 7.46 13.71 17.80
CA ASP A 164 8.76 14.37 17.94
C ASP A 164 9.05 15.37 16.81
N MET A 165 8.11 15.55 15.88
CA MET A 165 8.30 16.46 14.75
C MET A 165 8.08 17.93 15.18
N PRO A 166 8.97 18.86 14.78
CA PRO A 166 8.71 20.28 14.95
C PRO A 166 7.42 20.72 14.26
N VAL A 167 6.65 21.59 14.91
CA VAL A 167 5.33 22.07 14.43
C VAL A 167 5.38 22.59 12.99
N LEU A 168 6.48 23.27 12.62
CA LEU A 168 6.69 23.85 11.30
C LEU A 168 6.82 22.85 10.15
N LEU A 169 7.08 21.57 10.45
CA LEU A 169 7.25 20.50 9.46
C LEU A 169 5.94 19.73 9.24
N LYS A 170 4.93 19.93 10.10
CA LYS A 170 3.68 19.20 10.09
C LYS A 170 2.92 19.41 8.77
N GLY A 171 2.68 18.34 8.03
CA GLY A 171 2.01 18.40 6.72
C GLY A 171 2.81 19.13 5.63
N LEU A 172 4.10 19.39 5.84
CA LEU A 172 4.95 20.06 4.87
C LEU A 172 5.10 19.18 3.61
N LYS A 173 4.75 19.74 2.45
CA LYS A 173 4.91 19.11 1.14
C LYS A 173 6.36 19.19 0.66
N LEU A 174 7.27 18.53 1.37
CA LEU A 174 8.71 18.58 1.13
C LEU A 174 9.07 18.21 -0.33
N GLY A 175 8.41 17.21 -0.92
CA GLY A 175 8.65 16.83 -2.32
C GLY A 175 8.42 17.97 -3.33
N ASN A 176 7.36 18.75 -3.13
CA ASN A 176 7.09 19.92 -3.96
C ASN A 176 8.13 21.02 -3.74
N MET A 177 8.60 21.20 -2.50
CA MET A 177 9.64 22.17 -2.16
C MET A 177 10.96 21.84 -2.86
N VAL A 178 11.39 20.58 -2.75
CA VAL A 178 12.59 20.03 -3.39
C VAL A 178 12.51 20.17 -4.91
N ASN A 179 11.37 19.85 -5.51
CA ASN A 179 11.18 20.03 -6.95
C ASN A 179 11.27 21.50 -7.40
N ARG A 180 10.77 22.46 -6.60
CA ARG A 180 10.92 23.88 -6.88
C ARG A 180 12.39 24.33 -6.75
N ILE A 181 13.13 23.79 -5.79
CA ILE A 181 14.58 24.05 -5.64
C ILE A 181 15.33 23.52 -6.87
N ARG A 182 15.03 22.29 -7.32
CA ARG A 182 15.66 21.69 -8.51
C ARG A 182 15.35 22.46 -9.79
N SER A 183 14.07 22.78 -10.04
CA SER A 183 13.61 23.39 -11.30
C SER A 183 13.80 24.90 -11.40
N SER A 184 13.59 25.63 -10.32
CA SER A 184 13.54 27.12 -10.34
C SER A 184 14.57 27.78 -9.44
N LYS A 185 15.44 26.98 -8.77
CA LYS A 185 16.37 27.46 -7.75
C LYS A 185 15.66 28.24 -6.63
N TYR A 186 14.42 27.85 -6.31
CA TYR A 186 13.65 28.42 -5.21
C TYR A 186 14.46 28.36 -3.91
N LEU A 187 14.42 29.42 -3.09
CA LEU A 187 15.22 29.63 -1.86
C LEU A 187 16.74 29.68 -2.05
N VAL A 188 17.32 29.29 -3.18
CA VAL A 188 18.78 29.18 -3.34
C VAL A 188 19.34 30.08 -4.45
N LYS A 189 18.47 30.76 -5.19
CA LYS A 189 18.85 31.67 -6.26
C LYS A 189 19.68 32.82 -5.68
N ASN A 190 20.94 32.91 -6.11
CA ASN A 190 21.93 33.89 -5.64
C ASN A 190 22.31 33.78 -4.16
N GLU A 191 22.00 32.66 -3.50
CA GLU A 191 22.27 32.43 -2.07
C GLU A 191 23.37 31.36 -1.91
N ALA A 192 24.63 31.79 -1.89
CA ALA A 192 25.78 30.89 -1.83
C ALA A 192 25.80 30.04 -0.54
N ASP A 193 25.44 30.64 0.60
CA ASP A 193 25.42 29.97 1.90
C ASP A 193 24.37 28.86 1.95
N ARG A 194 23.20 29.10 1.34
CA ARG A 194 22.13 28.10 1.24
C ARG A 194 22.50 26.95 0.31
N LEU A 195 23.18 27.24 -0.80
CA LEU A 195 23.72 26.21 -1.69
C LEU A 195 24.77 25.35 -0.97
N HIS A 196 25.66 25.97 -0.20
CA HIS A 196 26.67 25.28 0.58
C HIS A 196 26.05 24.39 1.67
N ALA A 197 25.05 24.89 2.41
CA ALA A 197 24.33 24.11 3.42
C ALA A 197 23.63 22.86 2.82
N LEU A 198 23.01 23.00 1.65
CA LEU A 198 22.44 21.85 0.92
C LEU A 198 23.52 20.89 0.44
N GLY A 199 24.67 21.40 -0.02
CA GLY A 199 25.82 20.59 -0.40
C GLY A 199 26.35 19.73 0.76
N GLN A 200 26.48 20.32 1.95
CA GLN A 200 26.91 19.59 3.16
C GLN A 200 25.93 18.49 3.59
N LEU A 201 24.64 18.67 3.33
CA LEU A 201 23.64 17.63 3.61
C LEU A 201 23.69 16.46 2.60
N GLY A 202 24.31 16.65 1.43
CA GLY A 202 24.30 15.70 0.32
C GLY A 202 23.07 15.82 -0.58
N PHE A 203 22.56 17.05 -0.78
CA PHE A 203 21.32 17.27 -1.53
C PHE A 203 21.43 16.81 -2.99
N VAL A 204 20.48 15.98 -3.42
CA VAL A 204 20.42 15.42 -4.78
C VAL A 204 19.78 16.43 -5.73
N TRP A 205 20.60 17.02 -6.62
CA TRP A 205 20.15 17.97 -7.65
C TRP A 205 19.54 17.28 -8.86
N ASP A 206 20.16 16.20 -9.31
CA ASP A 206 19.73 15.40 -10.45
C ASP A 206 19.26 14.03 -9.94
N SER A 207 17.94 13.86 -9.88
CA SER A 207 17.29 12.61 -9.44
C SER A 207 17.52 11.48 -10.45
N GLU A 208 17.66 11.78 -11.74
CA GLU A 208 17.92 10.76 -12.76
C GLU A 208 19.35 10.24 -12.66
N GLU A 209 20.32 11.12 -12.44
CA GLU A 209 21.72 10.72 -12.20
C GLU A 209 21.85 9.91 -10.92
N PHE A 210 21.24 10.36 -9.82
CA PHE A 210 21.25 9.62 -8.57
C PHE A 210 20.61 8.24 -8.72
N ASN A 211 19.44 8.14 -9.36
CA ASN A 211 18.77 6.86 -9.58
C ASN A 211 19.64 5.91 -10.41
N PHE A 212 20.32 6.42 -11.43
CA PHE A 212 21.21 5.59 -12.25
C PHE A 212 22.45 5.12 -11.47
N GLN A 213 23.20 6.05 -10.88
CA GLN A 213 24.51 5.78 -10.26
C GLN A 213 24.42 5.08 -8.90
N GLU A 214 23.41 5.43 -8.09
CA GLU A 214 23.32 4.96 -6.70
C GLU A 214 22.32 3.82 -6.53
N LEU A 215 21.37 3.65 -7.45
CA LEU A 215 20.36 2.58 -7.39
C LEU A 215 20.56 1.54 -8.48
N ILE A 216 20.39 1.92 -9.75
CA ILE A 216 20.33 0.98 -10.88
C ILE A 216 21.68 0.29 -11.08
N PHE A 217 22.77 1.04 -11.17
CA PHE A 217 24.09 0.51 -11.48
C PHE A 217 24.60 -0.45 -10.38
N PRO A 218 24.61 -0.08 -9.08
CA PRO A 218 25.03 -0.98 -8.00
C PRO A 218 24.11 -2.20 -7.87
N ALA A 219 22.81 -2.04 -8.12
CA ALA A 219 21.86 -3.15 -8.13
C ALA A 219 22.16 -4.17 -9.24
N LEU A 220 22.53 -3.70 -10.43
CA LEU A 220 22.92 -4.56 -11.56
C LEU A 220 24.24 -5.27 -11.29
N GLU A 221 25.23 -4.57 -10.71
CA GLU A 221 26.50 -5.18 -10.30
C GLU A 221 26.28 -6.30 -9.30
N TRP A 222 25.51 -6.04 -8.24
CA TRP A 222 25.17 -7.05 -7.24
C TRP A 222 24.43 -8.23 -7.87
N TYR A 223 23.39 -7.97 -8.68
CA TYR A 223 22.62 -9.04 -9.33
C TYR A 223 23.51 -9.89 -10.25
N ARG A 224 24.44 -9.27 -10.99
CA ARG A 224 25.41 -9.98 -11.83
C ARG A 224 26.37 -10.83 -11.00
N GLN A 225 26.86 -10.31 -9.88
CA GLN A 225 27.77 -11.04 -8.98
C GLN A 225 27.09 -12.28 -8.38
N GLU A 226 25.84 -12.13 -7.93
CA GLU A 226 25.09 -13.21 -7.30
C GLU A 226 24.58 -14.28 -8.29
N PHE A 227 24.12 -13.87 -9.47
CA PHE A 227 23.45 -14.77 -10.41
C PHE A 227 24.23 -15.07 -11.68
N GLY A 228 25.35 -14.37 -11.92
CA GLY A 228 26.15 -14.51 -13.14
C GLY A 228 25.42 -14.04 -14.42
N THR A 229 24.26 -13.41 -14.29
CA THR A 229 23.41 -12.97 -15.41
C THR A 229 22.81 -11.59 -15.13
N LEU A 230 22.35 -10.92 -16.19
CA LEU A 230 21.62 -9.65 -16.13
C LEU A 230 20.18 -9.78 -16.63
N LEU A 231 19.67 -11.00 -16.67
CA LEU A 231 18.28 -11.30 -17.01
C LEU A 231 17.42 -11.19 -15.75
N VAL A 232 17.05 -9.95 -15.43
CA VAL A 232 16.24 -9.65 -14.25
C VAL A 232 14.74 -9.87 -14.58
N PRO A 233 14.00 -10.71 -13.83
CA PRO A 233 12.55 -10.82 -13.96
C PRO A 233 11.85 -9.49 -13.68
N LEU A 234 10.74 -9.20 -14.36
CA LEU A 234 10.03 -7.91 -14.25
C LEU A 234 9.62 -7.55 -12.80
N GLU A 235 9.16 -8.54 -12.03
CA GLU A 235 8.69 -8.35 -10.65
C GLU A 235 9.82 -8.55 -9.61
N TYR A 236 11.08 -8.67 -10.04
CA TYR A 236 12.19 -8.91 -9.12
C TYR A 236 12.51 -7.66 -8.28
N GLU A 237 12.47 -7.86 -6.96
CA GLU A 237 12.85 -6.90 -5.93
C GLU A 237 14.11 -7.40 -5.23
N LEU A 238 15.01 -6.47 -4.92
CA LEU A 238 16.23 -6.80 -4.19
C LEU A 238 15.93 -7.18 -2.73
N PRO A 239 16.60 -8.23 -2.20
CA PRO A 239 16.35 -8.70 -0.85
C PRO A 239 16.81 -7.68 0.20
N GLU A 240 16.05 -7.57 1.30
CA GLU A 240 16.41 -6.74 2.46
C GLU A 240 17.37 -7.51 3.38
N SER A 241 18.53 -7.90 2.85
CA SER A 241 19.53 -8.69 3.59
C SER A 241 20.95 -8.29 3.22
N ASP A 242 21.84 -8.37 4.22
CA ASP A 242 23.28 -8.23 3.99
C ASP A 242 23.77 -9.30 2.97
N PRO A 243 24.72 -8.99 2.08
CA PRO A 243 25.61 -7.81 2.05
C PRO A 243 25.07 -6.59 1.28
N LEU A 244 23.80 -6.59 0.85
CA LEU A 244 23.26 -5.52 0.01
C LEU A 244 23.13 -4.20 0.80
N PRO A 245 23.60 -3.05 0.26
CA PRO A 245 23.39 -1.75 0.88
C PRO A 245 21.91 -1.48 1.17
N LYS A 246 21.61 -0.91 2.35
CA LYS A 246 20.23 -0.56 2.76
C LYS A 246 19.48 0.30 1.74
N LEU A 247 20.23 1.13 1.02
CA LEU A 247 19.71 1.97 -0.05
C LEU A 247 19.00 1.17 -1.16
N LEU A 248 19.44 -0.08 -1.40
CA LEU A 248 18.94 -0.95 -2.46
C LEU A 248 17.85 -1.92 -1.99
N TRP A 249 17.55 -1.97 -0.69
CA TRP A 249 16.56 -2.89 -0.13
C TRP A 249 15.17 -2.63 -0.71
N GLY A 250 14.51 -3.69 -1.21
CA GLY A 250 13.19 -3.58 -1.85
C GLY A 250 13.18 -2.84 -3.19
N PHE A 251 14.34 -2.48 -3.74
CA PHE A 251 14.39 -1.82 -5.05
C PHE A 251 13.91 -2.76 -6.15
N LYS A 252 12.93 -2.30 -6.93
CA LYS A 252 12.32 -3.02 -8.06
C LYS A 252 13.23 -3.05 -9.29
N LEU A 253 14.38 -3.72 -9.17
CA LEU A 253 15.38 -3.83 -10.22
C LEU A 253 14.78 -4.37 -11.53
N GLY A 254 13.83 -5.32 -11.44
CA GLY A 254 13.13 -5.87 -12.59
C GLY A 254 12.41 -4.82 -13.44
N ALA A 255 11.69 -3.92 -12.78
CA ALA A 255 10.99 -2.83 -13.43
C ALA A 255 11.98 -1.83 -14.05
N ALA A 256 13.04 -1.46 -13.31
CA ALA A 256 14.07 -0.55 -13.80
C ALA A 256 14.77 -1.08 -15.07
N VAL A 257 15.16 -2.37 -15.08
CA VAL A 257 15.76 -3.02 -16.25
C VAL A 257 14.80 -3.07 -17.43
N ASN A 258 13.52 -3.33 -17.17
CA ASN A 258 12.50 -3.33 -18.21
C ASN A 258 12.32 -1.94 -18.84
N GLU A 259 12.31 -0.88 -18.03
CA GLU A 259 12.24 0.51 -18.52
C GLU A 259 13.47 0.87 -19.36
N ILE A 260 14.68 0.50 -18.91
CA ILE A 260 15.92 0.67 -19.69
C ILE A 260 15.83 -0.04 -21.04
N ARG A 261 15.35 -1.29 -21.07
CA ARG A 261 15.24 -2.10 -22.29
C ARG A 261 14.20 -1.61 -23.29
N HIS A 262 13.07 -1.09 -22.81
CA HIS A 262 11.93 -0.77 -23.68
C HIS A 262 11.79 0.72 -24.00
N ARG A 263 12.09 1.60 -23.04
CA ARG A 263 11.91 3.04 -23.20
C ARG A 263 13.22 3.78 -23.37
N GLN A 264 14.32 3.19 -22.91
CA GLN A 264 15.63 3.83 -22.82
C GLN A 264 15.59 5.14 -22.02
N ASP A 265 14.57 5.37 -21.18
CA ASP A 265 14.34 6.68 -20.55
C ASP A 265 15.53 7.16 -19.70
N SER A 266 16.29 6.22 -19.10
CA SER A 266 17.49 6.52 -18.30
C SER A 266 18.81 6.50 -19.10
N VAL A 267 18.80 6.12 -20.37
CA VAL A 267 20.02 5.90 -21.20
C VAL A 267 20.01 6.76 -22.48
N LYS A 268 18.83 7.12 -22.96
CA LYS A 268 18.65 7.86 -24.20
C LYS A 268 19.31 9.23 -24.14
N GLY A 269 20.26 9.47 -25.05
CA GLY A 269 21.03 10.72 -25.09
C GLY A 269 22.17 10.81 -24.07
N ARG A 270 22.51 9.71 -23.40
CA ARG A 270 23.62 9.58 -22.44
C ARG A 270 24.56 8.42 -22.86
N PRO A 271 25.53 8.65 -23.76
CA PRO A 271 26.39 7.60 -24.31
C PRO A 271 27.33 6.99 -23.26
N ASP A 272 27.66 7.75 -22.22
CA ASP A 272 28.37 7.31 -21.02
C ASP A 272 27.62 6.21 -20.27
N ARG A 273 26.33 6.39 -20.01
CA ARG A 273 25.48 5.39 -19.35
C ARG A 273 25.33 4.14 -20.22
N GLN A 274 25.16 4.33 -21.53
CA GLN A 274 25.07 3.22 -22.46
C GLN A 274 26.34 2.36 -22.44
N LYS A 275 27.52 3.00 -22.52
CA LYS A 275 28.80 2.31 -22.50
C LYS A 275 29.00 1.52 -21.19
N VAL A 276 28.67 2.10 -20.05
CA VAL A 276 28.79 1.43 -18.74
C VAL A 276 27.87 0.20 -18.65
N LEU A 277 26.63 0.31 -19.15
CA LEU A 277 25.71 -0.82 -19.19
C LEU A 277 26.17 -1.92 -20.16
N GLU A 278 26.75 -1.54 -21.29
CA GLU A 278 27.35 -2.48 -22.26
C GLU A 278 28.57 -3.20 -21.67
N GLU A 279 29.45 -2.50 -20.96
CA GLU A 279 30.58 -3.08 -20.22
C GLU A 279 30.12 -4.04 -19.11
N LEU A 280 28.98 -3.74 -18.46
CA LEU A 280 28.34 -4.67 -17.55
C LEU A 280 27.75 -5.90 -18.25
N GLY A 281 27.51 -5.85 -19.56
CA GLY A 281 26.88 -6.90 -20.34
C GLY A 281 25.35 -6.78 -20.44
N LEU A 282 24.78 -5.62 -20.07
CA LEU A 282 23.35 -5.33 -20.25
C LEU A 282 23.11 -4.83 -21.68
N ILE A 283 22.77 -5.75 -22.58
CA ILE A 283 22.49 -5.42 -23.99
C ILE A 283 21.18 -4.60 -24.08
N CYS A 284 21.31 -3.30 -24.36
CA CYS A 284 20.19 -2.35 -24.46
C CYS A 284 19.66 -2.16 -25.89
N GLU A 285 20.47 -2.50 -26.90
CA GLU A 285 20.09 -2.38 -28.31
C GLU A 285 19.53 -3.69 -28.88
N ALA A 286 18.50 -3.58 -29.71
CA ALA A 286 18.00 -4.69 -30.54
C ALA A 286 18.80 -4.75 -31.86
N THR A 287 20.07 -5.12 -31.80
CA THR A 287 20.86 -5.35 -33.01
C THR A 287 20.59 -6.74 -33.59
N PRO A 288 20.68 -6.97 -34.91
CA PRO A 288 20.61 -8.32 -35.50
C PRO A 288 21.72 -9.25 -34.98
N ASP A 289 22.86 -8.68 -34.60
CA ASP A 289 23.98 -9.41 -33.98
C ASP A 289 23.66 -9.89 -32.55
N ARG A 290 22.60 -9.37 -31.92
CA ARG A 290 22.09 -9.84 -30.63
C ARG A 290 21.78 -11.33 -30.65
N GLU A 291 21.05 -11.82 -31.65
CA GLU A 291 20.71 -13.26 -31.75
C GLU A 291 21.96 -14.11 -31.98
N LYS A 292 22.91 -13.61 -32.76
CA LYS A 292 24.11 -14.34 -33.14
C LYS A 292 25.11 -14.46 -31.99
N SER A 293 25.39 -13.35 -31.30
CA SER A 293 26.28 -13.34 -30.13
C SER A 293 25.65 -13.99 -28.89
N MET A 294 24.32 -13.94 -28.72
CA MET A 294 23.63 -14.65 -27.64
C MET A 294 23.62 -16.17 -27.85
N ASN A 295 23.49 -16.63 -29.10
CA ASN A 295 23.58 -18.05 -29.44
C ASN A 295 25.01 -18.59 -29.34
N GLU A 296 26.04 -17.81 -29.68
CA GLU A 296 27.45 -18.21 -29.58
C GLU A 296 27.97 -18.31 -28.14
N LEU A 297 27.40 -17.54 -27.19
CA LEU A 297 27.81 -17.53 -25.77
C LEU A 297 26.94 -18.41 -24.86
N GLY A 298 25.89 -19.06 -25.37
CA GLY A 298 24.96 -19.88 -24.56
C GLY A 298 24.18 -19.07 -23.51
N LEU A 299 24.12 -17.75 -23.65
CA LEU A 299 23.47 -16.84 -22.71
C LEU A 299 22.04 -16.52 -23.18
N VAL A 300 21.09 -16.72 -22.26
CA VAL A 300 19.65 -16.74 -22.50
C VAL A 300 19.11 -15.36 -22.94
N GLY A 301 19.14 -15.09 -24.24
CA GLY A 301 18.86 -13.76 -24.79
C GLY A 301 17.41 -13.27 -24.77
N ASN A 302 16.48 -14.15 -24.41
CA ASN A 302 15.04 -13.88 -24.37
C ASN A 302 14.55 -13.99 -22.91
N PRO A 303 13.91 -12.95 -22.34
CA PRO A 303 13.28 -13.03 -21.03
C PRO A 303 12.35 -14.24 -20.88
N GLN A 304 11.68 -14.66 -21.96
CA GLN A 304 10.84 -15.85 -21.95
C GLN A 304 11.64 -17.15 -21.83
N ASP A 305 12.81 -17.26 -22.48
CA ASP A 305 13.69 -18.43 -22.31
C ASP A 305 14.27 -18.48 -20.90
N PHE A 306 14.54 -17.32 -20.30
CA PHE A 306 15.01 -17.25 -18.92
C PHE A 306 13.94 -17.71 -17.96
N ILE A 307 12.73 -17.14 -18.06
CA ILE A 307 11.58 -17.55 -17.25
C ILE A 307 11.32 -19.05 -17.45
N PHE A 308 11.38 -19.55 -18.69
CA PHE A 308 11.14 -20.96 -18.98
C PHE A 308 12.20 -21.87 -18.34
N THR A 309 13.47 -21.64 -18.63
CA THR A 309 14.57 -22.55 -18.27
C THR A 309 15.02 -22.40 -16.82
N GLN A 310 15.07 -21.17 -16.30
CA GLN A 310 15.65 -20.87 -14.98
C GLN A 310 14.61 -20.76 -13.87
N GLN A 311 13.34 -20.47 -14.21
CA GLN A 311 12.27 -20.36 -13.20
C GLN A 311 11.25 -21.48 -13.33
N LEU A 312 10.60 -21.62 -14.49
CA LEU A 312 9.47 -22.54 -14.68
C LEU A 312 9.87 -24.01 -14.58
N LEU A 313 10.88 -24.48 -15.32
CA LEU A 313 11.28 -25.90 -15.28
C LEU A 313 11.76 -26.32 -13.87
N PRO A 314 12.64 -25.57 -13.18
CA PRO A 314 13.05 -25.91 -11.82
C PRO A 314 11.89 -25.87 -10.82
N ALA A 315 11.02 -24.86 -10.92
CA ALA A 315 9.83 -24.74 -10.09
C ALA A 315 8.85 -25.91 -10.28
N LEU A 316 8.64 -26.35 -11.53
CA LEU A 316 7.80 -27.50 -11.85
C LEU A 316 8.39 -28.81 -11.36
N ARG A 317 9.71 -29.02 -11.50
CA ARG A 317 10.41 -30.19 -10.96
C ARG A 317 10.22 -30.27 -9.45
N MET A 318 10.51 -29.18 -8.75
CA MET A 318 10.32 -29.11 -7.30
C MET A 318 8.87 -29.36 -6.87
N PHE A 319 7.90 -28.77 -7.57
CA PHE A 319 6.48 -29.00 -7.28
C PHE A 319 6.11 -30.48 -7.50
N LYS A 320 6.58 -31.09 -8.59
CA LYS A 320 6.36 -32.50 -8.90
C LYS A 320 7.01 -33.42 -7.88
N ASP A 321 8.22 -33.12 -7.42
CA ASP A 321 8.92 -33.90 -6.41
C ASP A 321 8.17 -33.87 -5.06
N ARG A 322 7.52 -32.74 -4.73
CA ARG A 322 6.77 -32.58 -3.49
C ARG A 322 5.36 -33.17 -3.54
N HIS A 323 4.66 -33.03 -4.66
CA HIS A 323 3.24 -33.39 -4.80
C HIS A 323 3.00 -34.65 -5.66
N GLY A 324 4.03 -35.19 -6.29
CA GLY A 324 3.94 -36.33 -7.22
C GLY A 324 3.36 -35.99 -8.61
N HIS A 325 2.88 -34.77 -8.82
CA HIS A 325 2.24 -34.34 -10.08
C HIS A 325 2.56 -32.89 -10.44
N SER A 326 2.31 -32.50 -11.69
CA SER A 326 2.54 -31.14 -12.20
C SER A 326 1.26 -30.28 -12.30
N ASN A 327 0.13 -30.75 -11.76
CA ASN A 327 -1.11 -29.98 -11.70
C ASN A 327 -1.06 -28.85 -10.64
N VAL A 328 -0.37 -27.76 -10.96
CA VAL A 328 -0.21 -26.61 -10.04
C VAL A 328 -1.50 -25.79 -9.91
N PRO A 329 -1.96 -25.47 -8.68
CA PRO A 329 -3.07 -24.54 -8.44
C PRO A 329 -2.75 -23.11 -8.89
N VAL A 330 -3.75 -22.37 -9.42
CA VAL A 330 -3.54 -21.02 -10.00
C VAL A 330 -2.91 -20.02 -9.01
N ARG A 331 -3.25 -20.12 -7.73
CA ARG A 331 -2.74 -19.23 -6.67
C ARG A 331 -1.45 -19.72 -6.00
N PHE A 332 -0.84 -20.79 -6.51
CA PHE A 332 0.39 -21.30 -5.95
C PHE A 332 1.55 -20.35 -6.21
N VAL A 333 2.18 -19.89 -5.13
CA VAL A 333 3.36 -19.04 -5.13
C VAL A 333 4.42 -19.75 -4.32
N ILE A 334 5.65 -19.79 -4.84
CA ILE A 334 6.77 -20.33 -4.11
C ILE A 334 7.12 -19.36 -2.98
N GLN A 335 7.01 -19.83 -1.75
CA GLN A 335 7.28 -19.02 -0.56
C GLN A 335 8.75 -18.62 -0.49
N TYR A 336 9.01 -17.48 0.15
CA TYR A 336 10.37 -17.09 0.53
C TYR A 336 10.86 -18.01 1.64
N SER A 337 11.93 -18.78 1.37
CA SER A 337 12.73 -19.42 2.41
C SER A 337 14.21 -19.34 2.04
N THR A 338 15.07 -19.45 3.05
CA THR A 338 16.54 -19.42 2.88
C THR A 338 17.02 -20.54 1.96
N ASP A 339 16.36 -21.71 2.04
CA ASP A 339 16.73 -22.92 1.29
C ASP A 339 16.22 -22.89 -0.16
N MET A 340 15.31 -21.97 -0.49
CA MET A 340 14.79 -21.83 -1.85
C MET A 340 15.78 -21.08 -2.75
N PRO A 341 16.04 -21.55 -3.99
CA PRO A 341 16.81 -20.80 -4.98
C PRO A 341 16.19 -19.42 -5.19
N VAL A 342 17.01 -18.36 -5.20
CA VAL A 342 16.53 -16.97 -5.20
C VAL A 342 15.60 -16.69 -6.39
N LEU A 343 15.93 -17.23 -7.57
CA LEU A 343 15.12 -17.07 -8.79
C LEU A 343 13.71 -17.66 -8.67
N LEU A 344 13.47 -18.55 -7.72
CA LEU A 344 12.17 -19.16 -7.46
C LEU A 344 11.42 -18.48 -6.32
N ARG A 345 12.08 -17.68 -5.48
CA ARG A 345 11.45 -17.02 -4.33
C ARG A 345 10.39 -16.03 -4.81
N GLY A 346 9.16 -16.18 -4.32
CA GLY A 346 8.03 -15.35 -4.74
C GLY A 346 7.50 -15.66 -6.15
N PHE A 347 8.06 -16.64 -6.86
CA PHE A 347 7.63 -16.96 -8.22
C PHE A 347 6.18 -17.48 -8.23
N GLN A 348 5.31 -16.79 -8.97
CA GLN A 348 3.89 -17.13 -9.12
C GLN A 348 3.70 -18.30 -10.11
N LEU A 349 4.28 -19.46 -9.80
CA LEU A 349 4.25 -20.65 -10.65
C LEU A 349 2.82 -21.01 -11.10
N GLY A 350 1.85 -20.94 -10.19
CA GLY A 350 0.45 -21.23 -10.51
C GLY A 350 -0.15 -20.37 -11.62
N ARG A 351 0.19 -19.08 -11.61
CA ARG A 351 -0.28 -18.11 -12.62
C ARG A 351 0.34 -18.40 -13.98
N VAL A 352 1.65 -18.63 -14.02
CA VAL A 352 2.39 -18.94 -15.26
C VAL A 352 1.89 -20.24 -15.88
N VAL A 353 1.73 -21.29 -15.07
CA VAL A 353 1.17 -22.59 -15.50
C VAL A 353 -0.26 -22.44 -16.03
N SER A 354 -1.09 -21.62 -15.39
CA SER A 354 -2.44 -21.32 -15.90
C SER A 354 -2.39 -20.64 -17.28
N GLN A 355 -1.47 -19.70 -17.48
CA GLN A 355 -1.29 -19.00 -18.76
C GLN A 355 -0.74 -19.92 -19.86
N ILE A 356 0.14 -20.88 -19.53
CA ILE A 356 0.58 -21.93 -20.46
C ILE A 356 -0.63 -22.73 -20.95
N ARG A 357 -1.53 -23.13 -20.04
CA ARG A 357 -2.74 -23.89 -20.38
C ARG A 357 -3.73 -23.08 -21.23
N SER A 358 -4.02 -21.83 -20.84
CA SER A 358 -5.09 -21.02 -21.45
C SER A 358 -4.66 -20.29 -22.73
N SER A 359 -3.45 -19.75 -22.79
CA SER A 359 -2.99 -18.88 -23.87
C SER A 359 -1.71 -19.35 -24.56
N LYS A 360 -1.23 -20.56 -24.23
CA LYS A 360 0.06 -21.10 -24.73
C LYS A 360 1.23 -20.14 -24.45
N TYR A 361 1.15 -19.40 -23.35
CA TYR A 361 2.22 -18.50 -22.91
C TYR A 361 3.54 -19.27 -22.77
N LEU A 362 4.67 -18.69 -23.20
CA LEU A 362 6.00 -19.33 -23.29
C LEU A 362 6.13 -20.54 -24.24
N VAL A 363 5.05 -21.13 -24.76
CA VAL A 363 5.14 -22.34 -25.60
C VAL A 363 4.56 -22.16 -26.99
N LYS A 364 4.02 -20.98 -27.28
CA LYS A 364 3.46 -20.62 -28.58
C LYS A 364 4.56 -20.69 -29.64
N ASN A 365 4.40 -21.58 -30.62
CA ASN A 365 5.34 -21.85 -31.71
C ASN A 365 6.72 -22.39 -31.27
N GLU A 366 6.86 -22.83 -30.01
CA GLU A 366 8.13 -23.31 -29.45
C GLU A 366 8.06 -24.83 -29.17
N THR A 367 8.38 -25.65 -30.18
CA THR A 367 8.27 -27.11 -30.09
C THR A 367 9.21 -27.72 -29.05
N GLY A 368 10.42 -27.16 -28.89
CA GLY A 368 11.37 -27.63 -27.88
C GLY A 368 10.87 -27.43 -26.45
N ARG A 369 10.20 -26.30 -26.18
CA ARG A 369 9.59 -26.02 -24.86
C ARG A 369 8.39 -26.92 -24.58
N LEU A 370 7.60 -27.24 -25.60
CA LEU A 370 6.52 -28.23 -25.49
C LEU A 370 7.08 -29.60 -25.10
N HIS A 371 8.11 -30.07 -25.81
CA HIS A 371 8.74 -31.36 -25.54
C HIS A 371 9.31 -31.42 -24.11
N ALA A 372 10.01 -30.37 -23.66
CA ALA A 372 10.55 -30.32 -22.30
C ALA A 372 9.47 -30.38 -21.21
N LEU A 373 8.29 -29.79 -21.45
CA LEU A 373 7.15 -29.90 -20.53
C LEU A 373 6.53 -31.30 -20.58
N ASP A 374 6.43 -31.90 -21.75
CA ASP A 374 5.91 -33.26 -21.92
C ASP A 374 6.81 -34.29 -21.24
N GLU A 375 8.15 -34.18 -21.39
CA GLU A 375 9.13 -35.01 -20.68
C GLU A 375 9.02 -34.86 -19.16
N LEU A 376 8.73 -33.66 -18.67
CA LEU A 376 8.45 -33.43 -17.25
C LEU A 376 7.11 -34.00 -16.79
N GLY A 377 6.24 -34.45 -17.70
CA GLY A 377 4.89 -34.92 -17.40
C GLY A 377 3.96 -33.76 -17.03
N PHE A 378 3.99 -32.67 -17.80
CA PHE A 378 3.16 -31.50 -17.56
C PHE A 378 1.66 -31.79 -17.80
N VAL A 379 0.82 -31.48 -16.81
CA VAL A 379 -0.64 -31.65 -16.91
C VAL A 379 -1.22 -30.49 -17.72
N TRP A 380 -1.54 -30.76 -18.99
CA TRP A 380 -2.17 -29.80 -19.91
C TRP A 380 -3.64 -29.54 -19.61
N ASN A 381 -4.39 -30.58 -19.22
CA ASN A 381 -5.81 -30.48 -18.90
C ASN A 381 -6.03 -30.74 -17.40
N SER A 382 -6.10 -29.65 -16.63
CA SER A 382 -6.31 -29.72 -15.18
C SER A 382 -7.67 -30.32 -14.80
N GLU A 383 -8.71 -30.09 -15.60
CA GLU A 383 -10.05 -30.65 -15.30
C GLU A 383 -10.11 -32.16 -15.52
N GLU A 384 -9.50 -32.66 -16.61
CA GLU A 384 -9.43 -34.09 -16.87
C GLU A 384 -8.58 -34.80 -15.82
N PHE A 385 -7.42 -34.23 -15.47
CA PHE A 385 -6.58 -34.76 -14.40
C PHE A 385 -7.32 -34.80 -13.05
N ASN A 386 -7.99 -33.72 -12.66
CA ASN A 386 -8.76 -33.69 -11.41
C ASN A 386 -9.90 -34.72 -11.40
N PHE A 387 -10.50 -35.01 -12.55
CA PHE A 387 -11.56 -36.01 -12.65
C PHE A 387 -11.00 -37.44 -12.59
N GLN A 388 -10.08 -37.77 -13.49
CA GLN A 388 -9.58 -39.13 -13.70
C GLN A 388 -8.55 -39.54 -12.64
N GLU A 389 -7.60 -38.68 -12.31
CA GLU A 389 -6.43 -39.05 -11.49
C GLU A 389 -6.65 -38.77 -10.00
N LEU A 390 -7.56 -37.85 -9.66
CA LEU A 390 -7.87 -37.51 -8.26
C LEU A 390 -9.24 -38.02 -7.84
N MET A 391 -10.30 -37.57 -8.52
CA MET A 391 -11.66 -37.78 -8.03
C MET A 391 -12.13 -39.22 -8.15
N VAL A 392 -11.93 -39.88 -9.28
CA VAL A 392 -12.33 -41.29 -9.48
C VAL A 392 -11.61 -42.23 -8.49
N PRO A 393 -10.26 -42.23 -8.37
CA PRO A 393 -9.56 -43.03 -7.38
C PRO A 393 -9.94 -42.71 -5.94
N ALA A 394 -10.22 -41.44 -5.63
CA ALA A 394 -10.67 -41.04 -4.30
C ALA A 394 -12.09 -41.58 -3.97
N LEU A 395 -13.00 -41.63 -4.94
CA LEU A 395 -14.33 -42.25 -4.76
C LEU A 395 -14.22 -43.77 -4.61
N GLU A 396 -13.37 -44.42 -5.40
CA GLU A 396 -13.09 -45.86 -5.28
C GLU A 396 -12.55 -46.21 -3.90
N TRP A 397 -11.57 -45.44 -3.42
CA TRP A 397 -11.01 -45.61 -2.08
C TRP A 397 -12.08 -45.39 -1.00
N TYR A 398 -12.87 -44.31 -1.09
CA TYR A 398 -13.93 -44.02 -0.11
C TYR A 398 -14.99 -45.13 -0.09
N ARG A 399 -15.39 -45.64 -1.26
CA ARG A 399 -16.32 -46.76 -1.38
C ARG A 399 -15.75 -48.03 -0.75
N ARG A 400 -14.45 -48.29 -0.93
CA ARG A 400 -13.78 -49.45 -0.34
C ARG A 400 -13.79 -49.41 1.19
N GLU A 401 -13.53 -48.23 1.77
CA GLU A 401 -13.40 -48.08 3.23
C GLU A 401 -14.75 -47.94 3.94
N PHE A 402 -15.73 -47.24 3.36
CA PHE A 402 -17.02 -46.94 4.01
C PHE A 402 -18.21 -47.73 3.43
N GLY A 403 -18.02 -48.46 2.33
CA GLY A 403 -19.07 -49.26 1.67
C GLY A 403 -20.15 -48.43 0.96
N ASN A 404 -20.06 -47.10 0.98
CA ASN A 404 -21.02 -46.18 0.37
C ASN A 404 -20.32 -44.97 -0.26
N LEU A 405 -21.05 -44.16 -1.03
CA LEU A 405 -20.56 -42.95 -1.70
C LEU A 405 -21.20 -41.67 -1.14
N SER A 406 -21.72 -41.74 0.10
CA SER A 406 -22.29 -40.61 0.82
C SER A 406 -21.19 -39.80 1.49
N VAL A 407 -20.37 -39.14 0.67
CA VAL A 407 -19.22 -38.36 1.16
C VAL A 407 -19.71 -37.06 1.84
N PRO A 408 -19.29 -36.78 3.09
CA PRO A 408 -19.54 -35.50 3.76
C PRO A 408 -18.87 -34.33 3.04
N ILE A 409 -19.49 -33.14 3.06
CA ILE A 409 -19.02 -31.96 2.30
C ILE A 409 -17.59 -31.54 2.67
N LEU A 410 -17.19 -31.71 3.93
CA LEU A 410 -15.87 -31.34 4.44
C LEU A 410 -14.89 -32.52 4.51
N TYR A 411 -15.21 -33.66 3.90
CA TYR A 411 -14.34 -34.84 3.94
C TYR A 411 -13.07 -34.62 3.10
N GLU A 412 -11.93 -34.85 3.74
CA GLU A 412 -10.59 -34.80 3.14
C GLU A 412 -9.92 -36.17 3.33
N LEU A 413 -9.17 -36.63 2.32
CA LEU A 413 -8.48 -37.91 2.44
C LEU A 413 -7.26 -37.80 3.38
N PRO A 414 -7.03 -38.81 4.24
CA PRO A 414 -5.86 -38.87 5.11
C PRO A 414 -4.54 -38.77 4.34
N GLU A 415 -3.56 -38.08 4.92
CA GLU A 415 -2.18 -38.01 4.43
C GLU A 415 -1.33 -39.18 4.98
N SER A 416 -1.88 -40.39 4.92
CA SER A 416 -1.22 -41.59 5.43
C SER A 416 -1.58 -42.81 4.61
N ASP A 417 -0.73 -43.83 4.65
CA ASP A 417 -1.08 -45.15 4.12
C ASP A 417 -2.39 -45.65 4.78
N PRO A 418 -3.30 -46.31 4.05
CA PRO A 418 -3.14 -46.87 2.70
C PRO A 418 -3.55 -45.92 1.54
N VAL A 419 -3.77 -44.64 1.79
CA VAL A 419 -4.16 -43.68 0.73
C VAL A 419 -2.96 -43.43 -0.19
N PRO A 420 -3.10 -43.55 -1.52
CA PRO A 420 -2.04 -43.16 -2.45
C PRO A 420 -1.58 -41.72 -2.23
N LYS A 421 -0.27 -41.46 -2.29
CA LYS A 421 0.32 -40.12 -2.10
C LYS A 421 -0.33 -39.03 -2.95
N LEU A 422 -0.75 -39.38 -4.16
CA LEU A 422 -1.44 -38.49 -5.09
C LEU A 422 -2.76 -37.93 -4.52
N LEU A 423 -3.42 -38.66 -3.62
CA LEU A 423 -4.72 -38.32 -3.04
C LEU A 423 -4.63 -37.70 -1.64
N TRP A 424 -3.43 -37.56 -1.07
CA TRP A 424 -3.22 -37.00 0.26
C TRP A 424 -3.76 -35.57 0.36
N GLY A 425 -4.63 -35.32 1.34
CA GLY A 425 -5.26 -34.01 1.56
C GLY A 425 -6.28 -33.62 0.49
N PHE A 426 -6.65 -34.53 -0.43
CA PHE A 426 -7.66 -34.23 -1.45
C PHE A 426 -9.04 -34.04 -0.81
N LYS A 427 -9.65 -32.89 -1.07
CA LYS A 427 -10.95 -32.49 -0.51
C LYS A 427 -12.12 -33.15 -1.27
N LEU A 428 -12.22 -34.48 -1.16
CA LEU A 428 -13.23 -35.28 -1.86
C LEU A 428 -14.66 -34.78 -1.61
N GLY A 429 -14.98 -34.37 -0.37
CA GLY A 429 -16.29 -33.83 -0.02
C GLY A 429 -16.68 -32.60 -0.85
N ALA A 430 -15.74 -31.67 -1.04
CA ALA A 430 -15.95 -30.48 -1.83
C ALA A 430 -16.12 -30.82 -3.33
N ALA A 431 -15.34 -31.79 -3.84
CA ALA A 431 -15.44 -32.27 -5.21
C ALA A 431 -16.81 -32.93 -5.49
N VAL A 432 -17.25 -33.80 -4.59
CA VAL A 432 -18.57 -34.47 -4.63
C VAL A 432 -19.71 -33.43 -4.55
N ASN A 433 -19.61 -32.46 -3.65
CA ASN A 433 -20.58 -31.38 -3.56
C ASN A 433 -20.66 -30.55 -4.86
N LYS A 434 -19.53 -30.33 -5.54
CA LYS A 434 -19.48 -29.64 -6.84
C LYS A 434 -20.20 -30.43 -7.94
N ILE A 435 -20.11 -31.77 -7.94
CA ILE A 435 -20.91 -32.62 -8.84
C ILE A 435 -22.40 -32.49 -8.50
N ARG A 436 -22.79 -32.72 -7.24
CA ARG A 436 -24.19 -32.74 -6.79
C ARG A 436 -24.91 -31.40 -6.99
N SER A 437 -24.24 -30.29 -6.69
CA SER A 437 -24.86 -28.94 -6.71
C SER A 437 -24.84 -28.27 -8.08
N ARG A 438 -23.82 -28.55 -8.91
CA ARG A 438 -23.56 -27.79 -10.15
C ARG A 438 -23.35 -28.67 -11.38
N GLN A 439 -23.51 -29.99 -11.25
CA GLN A 439 -23.08 -30.96 -12.26
C GLN A 439 -21.62 -30.73 -12.69
N GLY A 440 -20.78 -30.30 -11.74
CA GLY A 440 -19.37 -30.05 -12.00
C GLY A 440 -18.68 -31.29 -12.54
N TYR A 441 -17.79 -31.12 -13.50
CA TYR A 441 -17.15 -32.18 -14.30
C TYR A 441 -18.07 -32.95 -15.25
N VAL A 442 -19.35 -33.09 -14.96
CA VAL A 442 -20.26 -33.99 -15.71
C VAL A 442 -21.17 -33.27 -16.72
N LYS A 443 -21.43 -31.97 -16.51
CA LYS A 443 -22.24 -31.16 -17.43
C LYS A 443 -21.68 -31.22 -18.86
N GLY A 444 -22.46 -31.79 -19.78
CA GLY A 444 -22.09 -31.93 -21.18
C GLY A 444 -21.05 -33.02 -21.48
N ARG A 445 -20.73 -33.89 -20.51
CA ARG A 445 -19.75 -34.97 -20.62
C ARG A 445 -20.36 -36.33 -20.21
N PRO A 446 -21.06 -37.02 -21.14
CA PRO A 446 -21.73 -38.29 -20.86
C PRO A 446 -20.75 -39.43 -20.55
N ASP A 447 -19.51 -39.33 -21.05
CA ASP A 447 -18.37 -40.19 -20.70
C ASP A 447 -18.13 -40.20 -19.19
N ARG A 448 -18.09 -39.01 -18.57
CA ARG A 448 -17.84 -38.86 -17.13
C ARG A 448 -19.03 -39.30 -16.28
N GLN A 449 -20.26 -39.09 -16.77
CA GLN A 449 -21.46 -39.59 -16.10
C GLN A 449 -21.45 -41.12 -16.06
N LYS A 450 -21.12 -41.79 -17.17
CA LYS A 450 -21.02 -43.26 -17.21
C LYS A 450 -20.02 -43.82 -16.19
N VAL A 451 -18.83 -43.22 -16.08
CA VAL A 451 -17.83 -43.63 -15.09
C VAL A 451 -18.39 -43.52 -13.65
N LEU A 452 -19.10 -42.43 -13.35
CA LEU A 452 -19.73 -42.26 -12.04
C LEU A 452 -20.88 -43.25 -11.81
N ASP A 453 -21.70 -43.53 -12.84
CA ASP A 453 -22.79 -44.49 -12.78
C ASP A 453 -22.25 -45.93 -12.55
N GLU A 454 -21.15 -46.31 -13.22
CA GLU A 454 -20.46 -47.58 -13.02
C GLU A 454 -19.88 -47.72 -11.61
N LEU A 455 -19.40 -46.62 -11.03
CA LEU A 455 -18.99 -46.56 -9.62
C LEU A 455 -20.17 -46.64 -8.65
N GLY A 456 -21.42 -46.51 -9.12
CA GLY A 456 -22.63 -46.46 -8.31
C GLY A 456 -22.85 -45.10 -7.62
N PHE A 457 -22.25 -44.03 -8.16
CA PHE A 457 -22.37 -42.68 -7.61
C PHE A 457 -23.66 -42.00 -8.06
N ILE A 458 -24.53 -41.66 -7.10
CA ILE A 458 -25.80 -40.98 -7.39
C ILE A 458 -25.58 -39.46 -7.48
N CYS A 459 -25.75 -38.91 -8.68
CA CYS A 459 -25.60 -37.47 -8.96
C CYS A 459 -26.80 -36.61 -8.50
N GLU A 460 -27.99 -37.20 -8.35
CA GLU A 460 -29.20 -36.46 -7.99
C GLU A 460 -29.27 -36.19 -6.47
N ALA A 461 -29.37 -34.92 -6.09
CA ALA A 461 -29.95 -34.55 -4.81
C ALA A 461 -31.47 -34.74 -4.94
N ALA A 462 -32.09 -35.52 -4.05
CA ALA A 462 -33.54 -35.76 -4.04
C ALA A 462 -34.33 -34.43 -4.21
N PRO A 463 -35.43 -34.43 -4.99
CA PRO A 463 -36.15 -33.20 -5.30
C PRO A 463 -36.72 -32.57 -4.01
N VAL A 464 -36.49 -31.25 -3.90
CA VAL A 464 -36.98 -30.37 -2.84
C VAL A 464 -38.48 -30.59 -2.61
N ARG A 465 -38.85 -31.12 -1.43
CA ARG A 465 -40.23 -31.23 -0.94
C ARG A 465 -40.79 -29.82 -0.65
N GLU A 466 -41.32 -29.13 -1.65
CA GLU A 466 -41.86 -27.77 -1.47
C GLU A 466 -43.35 -27.57 -1.80
N LYS A 467 -44.13 -28.63 -2.09
CA LYS A 467 -45.53 -28.44 -2.52
C LYS A 467 -46.66 -29.08 -1.69
N SER A 468 -46.37 -29.67 -0.52
CA SER A 468 -47.41 -30.32 0.30
C SER A 468 -47.58 -29.75 1.72
N MET A 469 -46.77 -28.78 2.15
CA MET A 469 -46.75 -28.28 3.53
C MET A 469 -47.72 -27.10 3.80
N ASN A 470 -48.26 -26.46 2.74
CA ASN A 470 -49.15 -25.30 2.90
C ASN A 470 -50.60 -25.62 3.34
N LYS A 471 -50.91 -26.89 3.65
CA LYS A 471 -52.26 -27.30 4.08
C LYS A 471 -52.40 -27.59 5.59
N LEU A 472 -51.33 -27.43 6.38
CA LEU A 472 -51.32 -27.79 7.81
C LEU A 472 -50.82 -26.69 8.78
N GLY A 473 -50.67 -25.44 8.33
CA GLY A 473 -50.64 -24.29 9.25
C GLY A 473 -49.54 -24.30 10.33
N LEU A 474 -48.34 -24.79 10.03
CA LEU A 474 -47.19 -24.72 10.93
C LEU A 474 -46.09 -23.89 10.29
N CYS A 475 -46.07 -22.60 10.64
CA CYS A 475 -44.93 -21.72 10.45
C CYS A 475 -43.86 -22.07 11.50
N GLY A 476 -42.79 -22.73 11.05
CA GLY A 476 -41.61 -23.02 11.86
C GLY A 476 -40.42 -23.18 10.94
N ASN A 477 -39.43 -22.30 11.14
CA ASN A 477 -38.22 -22.21 10.34
C ASN A 477 -37.42 -23.52 10.31
N SER A 478 -36.73 -23.69 9.19
CA SER A 478 -35.81 -24.76 8.83
C SER A 478 -34.94 -25.31 9.97
N GLN A 479 -35.12 -26.59 10.28
CA GLN A 479 -34.10 -27.65 10.34
C GLN A 479 -34.80 -28.97 10.76
N ASP A 480 -34.19 -30.10 10.43
CA ASP A 480 -34.46 -31.44 10.97
C ASP A 480 -35.40 -32.39 10.21
N ILE A 481 -34.81 -33.51 9.82
CA ILE A 481 -35.43 -34.82 10.10
C ILE A 481 -34.95 -35.20 11.51
N THR A 482 -35.88 -35.09 12.47
CA THR A 482 -35.98 -35.85 13.73
C THR A 482 -35.06 -35.55 14.93
N PHE A 483 -35.03 -34.30 15.40
CA PHE A 483 -34.66 -34.01 16.81
C PHE A 483 -35.52 -34.83 17.80
N THR A 484 -36.79 -35.11 17.46
CA THR A 484 -37.76 -35.80 18.32
C THR A 484 -37.77 -37.32 18.21
N GLU A 485 -37.47 -37.92 17.04
CA GLU A 485 -37.61 -39.37 16.85
C GLU A 485 -36.33 -40.18 17.06
N GLN A 486 -35.14 -39.58 16.86
CA GLN A 486 -33.85 -40.32 17.00
C GLN A 486 -32.92 -39.72 18.05
N LEU A 487 -32.80 -38.37 18.09
CA LEU A 487 -31.88 -37.70 19.00
C LEU A 487 -32.35 -37.77 20.46
N LEU A 488 -33.65 -37.52 20.70
CA LEU A 488 -34.22 -37.50 22.05
C LEU A 488 -34.13 -38.87 22.77
N PRO A 489 -34.44 -40.01 22.11
CA PRO A 489 -34.19 -41.33 22.68
C PRO A 489 -32.72 -41.59 22.96
N ALA A 490 -31.81 -41.23 22.05
CA ALA A 490 -30.37 -41.40 22.24
C ALA A 490 -29.82 -40.56 23.40
N LEU A 491 -30.25 -39.30 23.55
CA LEU A 491 -29.84 -38.45 24.68
C LEU A 491 -30.38 -38.96 26.01
N ARG A 492 -31.60 -39.53 26.05
CA ARG A 492 -32.13 -40.19 27.24
C ARG A 492 -31.30 -41.42 27.62
N MET A 493 -31.00 -42.29 26.66
CA MET A 493 -30.15 -43.46 26.90
C MET A 493 -28.75 -43.07 27.40
N PHE A 494 -28.13 -42.04 26.82
CA PHE A 494 -26.82 -41.56 27.28
C PHE A 494 -26.88 -41.04 28.72
N LYS A 495 -27.92 -40.25 29.05
CA LYS A 495 -28.13 -39.76 30.41
C LYS A 495 -28.39 -40.89 31.41
N ASP A 496 -29.11 -41.93 31.01
CA ASP A 496 -29.36 -43.09 31.86
C ASP A 496 -28.09 -43.93 32.10
N TRP A 497 -27.17 -43.98 31.13
CA TRP A 497 -25.90 -44.70 31.24
C TRP A 497 -24.83 -43.94 32.03
N PHE A 498 -24.71 -42.62 31.85
CA PHE A 498 -23.59 -41.84 32.37
C PHE A 498 -24.00 -40.80 33.42
N GLY A 499 -25.30 -40.61 33.68
CA GLY A 499 -25.82 -39.66 34.67
C GLY A 499 -25.70 -38.18 34.28
N HIS A 500 -25.04 -37.86 33.17
CA HIS A 500 -24.86 -36.50 32.63
C HIS A 500 -25.05 -36.46 31.11
N LEU A 501 -25.06 -35.27 30.53
CA LEU A 501 -25.27 -35.02 29.09
C LEU A 501 -24.03 -34.46 28.37
N ASP A 502 -22.88 -34.41 29.03
CA ASP A 502 -21.61 -34.02 28.42
C ASP A 502 -21.06 -35.14 27.50
N ILE A 503 -21.50 -35.14 26.24
CA ILE A 503 -21.15 -36.16 25.24
C ILE A 503 -19.84 -35.77 24.53
N PRO A 504 -18.80 -36.62 24.54
CA PRO A 504 -17.57 -36.38 23.79
C PRO A 504 -17.83 -36.30 22.28
N VAL A 505 -17.10 -35.41 21.58
CA VAL A 505 -17.28 -35.09 20.15
C VAL A 505 -17.16 -36.31 19.20
N ARG A 506 -16.61 -37.43 19.66
CA ARG A 506 -16.43 -38.67 18.88
C ARG A 506 -17.24 -39.86 19.40
N PHE A 507 -18.18 -39.64 20.31
CA PHE A 507 -18.99 -40.72 20.87
C PHE A 507 -20.08 -41.17 19.89
N THR A 508 -20.13 -42.46 19.59
CA THR A 508 -21.13 -43.10 18.73
C THR A 508 -21.98 -44.07 19.55
N MET A 509 -23.31 -44.02 19.37
CA MET A 509 -24.22 -44.96 20.02
C MET A 509 -24.08 -46.35 19.37
N PRO A 510 -23.87 -47.43 20.15
CA PRO A 510 -23.84 -48.79 19.60
C PRO A 510 -25.25 -49.24 19.16
N GLU A 511 -25.35 -49.94 18.02
CA GLU A 511 -26.62 -50.34 17.40
C GLU A 511 -27.38 -51.47 18.15
N SER A 512 -26.77 -52.10 19.16
CA SER A 512 -27.39 -53.19 19.92
C SER A 512 -27.64 -52.78 21.37
N GLN A 513 -28.83 -53.11 21.90
CA GLN A 513 -29.27 -52.82 23.28
C GLN A 513 -28.44 -53.50 24.38
N ASN A 514 -27.34 -54.18 24.04
CA ASN A 514 -26.47 -54.84 24.99
C ASN A 514 -25.13 -54.11 25.05
N ILE A 515 -24.87 -53.52 26.21
CA ILE A 515 -23.62 -52.87 26.58
C ILE A 515 -22.47 -53.88 26.44
N PRO A 516 -21.44 -53.64 25.60
CA PRO A 516 -20.15 -54.24 25.84
C PRO A 516 -19.48 -53.42 26.94
N THR A 517 -19.20 -54.08 28.06
CA THR A 517 -18.22 -53.66 29.07
C THR A 517 -16.90 -53.29 28.40
N LEU A 518 -16.78 -52.05 27.95
CA LEU A 518 -15.57 -51.46 27.39
C LEU A 518 -15.59 -49.97 27.75
N LEU A 519 -15.25 -49.71 29.02
CA LEU A 519 -14.66 -48.47 29.53
C LEU A 519 -14.25 -48.74 31.00
N GLN A 520 -13.23 -49.60 31.14
CA GLN A 520 -12.13 -49.29 32.04
C GLN A 520 -11.07 -48.57 31.22
#